data_AF-A0A365YV22-F1
#
_entry.id   AF-A0A365YV22-F1
#
_cell.length_a   1.000
_cell.length_b   1.000
_cell.length_c   1.000
_cell.angle_alpha   90.00
_cell.angle_beta   90.00
_cell.angle_gamma   90.00
#
_symmetry.space_group_name_H-M   'P 1'
#
loop_
_entity.id
_entity.type
_entity.pdbx_description
1 polymer ?
#
loop_
_entity_poly.entity_id
_entity_poly.type
_entity_poly.pdbx_seq_one_letter_code
_entity_poly.pdbx_strand_id
1 'polypeptide(L)' 'MTAAPTSDLEFAIEVPPVIDGAYLSVRWTATGTYAGGFPGATAEPGTAVTFTGTDTLLMRDGKFVEY' A
#
# COMPACT_ATOMS: atom_id res chain seq x y z
N MET A 1 -1.42 -18.01 14.98
CA MET A 1 -1.36 -17.42 13.63
C MET A 1 -2.10 -16.10 13.71
N THR A 2 -1.41 -14.97 13.58
CA THR A 2 -2.03 -13.63 13.71
C THR A 2 -2.69 -13.27 12.38
N ALA A 3 -3.96 -12.87 12.42
CA ALA A 3 -4.66 -12.39 11.22
C ALA A 3 -4.00 -11.10 10.69
N ALA A 4 -4.18 -10.81 9.40
CA ALA A 4 -3.75 -9.53 8.84
C ALA A 4 -4.48 -8.36 9.55
N PRO A 5 -3.81 -7.23 9.79
CA PRO A 5 -4.38 -6.11 10.54
C PRO A 5 -5.44 -5.31 9.78
N THR A 6 -5.61 -5.58 8.49
CA THR A 6 -6.62 -4.97 7.62
C THR A 6 -7.19 -6.01 6.65
N SER A 7 -8.46 -5.85 6.28
CA SER A 7 -9.14 -6.63 5.23
C SER A 7 -9.63 -5.72 4.11
N ASP A 8 -9.97 -6.34 2.97
CA ASP A 8 -10.64 -5.68 1.84
C ASP A 8 -9.88 -4.46 1.33
N LEU A 9 -8.55 -4.57 1.28
CA LEU A 9 -7.70 -3.49 0.80
C LEU A 9 -7.90 -3.28 -0.70
N GLU A 10 -8.33 -2.08 -1.07
CA GLU A 10 -8.39 -1.58 -2.44
C GLU A 10 -7.35 -0.48 -2.61
N PHE A 11 -6.59 -0.55 -3.71
CA PHE A 11 -5.54 0.42 -4.02
C PHE A 11 -5.94 1.27 -5.23
N ALA A 12 -5.71 2.57 -5.11
CA ALA A 12 -5.88 3.53 -6.20
C ALA A 12 -4.55 4.27 -6.43
N ILE A 13 -4.19 4.45 -7.70
CA ILE A 13 -3.07 5.29 -8.10
C ILE A 13 -3.52 6.75 -8.11
N GLU A 14 -2.89 7.61 -7.30
CA GLU A 14 -3.33 9.02 -7.16
C GLU A 14 -2.87 9.88 -8.33
N VAL A 15 -1.69 9.61 -8.88
CA VAL A 15 -1.13 10.30 -10.05
C VAL A 15 -0.45 9.31 -10.99
N PRO A 16 -0.37 9.58 -12.30
CA PRO A 16 0.35 8.71 -13.22
C PRO A 16 1.77 8.39 -12.71
N PRO A 17 2.21 7.11 -12.74
CA PRO A 17 3.54 6.75 -12.28
C PRO A 17 4.63 7.52 -13.03
N VAL A 18 5.68 7.90 -12.31
CA VAL A 18 6.87 8.54 -12.88
C VAL A 18 7.89 7.45 -13.17
N ILE A 19 8.37 7.40 -14.41
CA ILE A 19 9.35 6.41 -14.85
C ILE A 19 10.64 7.14 -15.21
N ASP A 20 11.76 6.69 -14.63
CA ASP A 20 13.10 7.16 -14.97
C ASP A 20 14.06 5.96 -15.11
N GLY A 21 14.44 5.67 -16.35
CA GLY A 21 15.25 4.50 -16.69
C GLY A 21 14.59 3.19 -16.21
N ALA A 22 15.25 2.53 -15.26
CA ALA A 22 14.78 1.27 -14.66
C ALA A 22 13.92 1.49 -13.40
N TYR A 23 13.75 2.73 -12.94
CA TYR A 23 13.00 3.03 -11.72
C TYR A 23 11.58 3.53 -12.06
N LEU A 24 10.61 3.10 -11.25
CA LEU A 24 9.24 3.61 -11.27
C LEU A 24 8.90 4.12 -9.88
N SER A 25 8.43 5.36 -9.79
CA SER A 25 7.85 5.91 -8.57
C SER A 25 6.33 6.00 -8.71
N VAL A 26 5.62 5.52 -7.70
CA VAL A 26 4.15 5.48 -7.68
C VAL A 26 3.62 6.05 -6.38
N ARG A 27 2.59 6.88 -6.47
CA ARG A 27 1.81 7.38 -5.35
C ARG A 27 0.47 6.67 -5.31
N TRP A 28 0.08 6.17 -4.15
CA TRP A 28 -1.14 5.41 -3.99
C TRP A 28 -1.93 5.79 -2.73
N THR A 29 -3.24 5.60 -2.80
CA THR A 29 -4.14 5.50 -1.66
C THR A 29 -4.57 4.04 -1.52
N ALA A 30 -4.65 3.54 -0.28
CA ALA A 30 -5.25 2.24 0.02
C ALA A 30 -6.40 2.42 1.02
N THR A 31 -7.56 1.86 0.73
CA THR A 31 -8.72 1.85 1.63
C THR A 31 -9.04 0.44 2.05
N GLY A 32 -9.43 0.23 3.30
CA GLY A 32 -9.87 -1.08 3.79
C GLY A 32 -10.51 -1.02 5.16
N THR A 33 -10.77 -2.18 5.74
CA THR A 33 -11.35 -2.31 7.08
C THR A 33 -10.26 -2.69 8.08
N TYR A 34 -10.11 -1.92 9.15
CA TYR A 34 -9.19 -2.26 10.22
C TYR A 34 -9.67 -3.51 10.96
N ALA A 35 -8.83 -4.54 11.05
CA ALA A 35 -9.16 -5.82 11.67
C ALA A 35 -8.62 -5.95 13.11
N GLY A 36 -7.88 -4.95 13.61
CA GLY A 36 -7.23 -5.02 14.91
C GLY A 36 -5.78 -5.50 14.85
N GLY A 37 -5.13 -5.52 16.02
CA GLY A 37 -3.80 -6.14 16.18
C GLY A 37 -2.61 -5.29 15.71
N PHE A 38 -2.81 -4.05 15.28
CA PHE A 38 -1.73 -3.13 14.97
C PHE A 38 -1.30 -2.34 16.22
N PRO A 39 -0.05 -2.46 16.70
CA PRO A 39 0.40 -1.75 17.90
C PRO A 39 0.25 -0.23 17.78
N GLY A 40 -0.39 0.38 18.77
CA GLY A 40 -0.59 1.83 18.82
C GLY A 40 -1.75 2.36 17.97
N ALA A 41 -2.49 1.50 17.26
CA ALA A 41 -3.71 1.91 16.59
C ALA A 41 -4.80 2.27 17.61
N THR A 42 -5.47 3.39 17.39
CA THR A 42 -6.60 3.87 18.19
C THR A 42 -7.96 3.62 17.55
N ALA A 43 -7.97 3.13 16.31
CA ALA A 43 -9.19 2.74 15.61
C ALA A 43 -9.74 1.43 16.21
N GLU A 44 -11.05 1.32 16.30
CA GLU A 44 -11.70 0.06 16.68
C GLU A 44 -11.73 -0.91 15.49
N PRO A 45 -11.61 -2.23 15.69
CA PRO A 45 -11.84 -3.21 14.64
C PRO A 45 -13.21 -2.99 13.96
N GLY A 46 -13.25 -3.09 12.64
CA GLY A 46 -14.40 -2.73 11.80
C GLY A 46 -14.38 -1.29 11.28
N THR A 47 -13.43 -0.45 11.72
CA THR A 47 -13.30 0.93 11.24
C THR A 47 -12.77 0.96 9.81
N ALA A 48 -13.42 1.72 8.92
CA ALA A 48 -12.86 2.04 7.61
C ALA A 48 -11.61 2.92 7.77
N VAL A 49 -10.51 2.50 7.15
CA VAL A 49 -9.21 3.18 7.23
C VAL A 49 -8.68 3.48 5.84
N THR A 50 -7.96 4.59 5.74
CA THR A 50 -7.27 5.03 4.52
C THR A 50 -5.80 5.23 4.81
N PHE A 51 -4.95 4.65 3.97
CA PHE A 51 -3.51 4.83 3.97
C PHE A 51 -3.09 5.53 2.68
N THR A 52 -2.01 6.28 2.73
CA THR A 52 -1.35 6.79 1.53
C THR A 52 0.11 6.41 1.57
N GLY A 53 0.69 6.06 0.44
CA GLY A 53 2.09 5.71 0.35
C GLY A 53 2.71 6.08 -0.98
N THR A 54 4.03 6.02 -1.00
CA THR A 54 4.83 6.15 -2.21
C THR A 54 5.84 5.03 -2.20
N ASP A 55 5.92 4.29 -3.30
CA ASP A 55 6.94 3.25 -3.51
C ASP A 55 7.85 3.65 -4.67
N THR A 56 9.11 3.22 -4.59
CA THR A 56 10.08 3.34 -5.67
C THR A 56 10.55 1.95 -6.05
N LEU A 57 10.15 1.49 -7.23
CA LEU A 57 10.37 0.13 -7.69
C LEU A 57 11.51 0.10 -8.70
N LEU A 58 12.42 -0.87 -8.57
CA LEU A 58 13.40 -1.18 -9.62
C LEU A 58 12.83 -2.25 -10.56
N MET A 59 12.89 -2.02 -11.86
CA MET A 59 12.50 -2.96 -12.91
C MET A 59 13.73 -3.55 -13.62
N ARG A 60 13.72 -4.87 -13.84
CA ARG A 60 14.64 -5.58 -14.74
C ARG A 60 13.87 -6.60 -15.56
N ASP A 61 14.08 -6.62 -16.87
CA ASP A 61 13.43 -7.55 -17.81
C ASP A 61 11.89 -7.59 -17.66
N GLY A 62 11.28 -6.41 -17.47
CA GLY A 62 9.83 -6.26 -17.30
C GLY A 62 9.29 -6.73 -15.95
N LYS A 63 10.15 -6.99 -14.95
CA LYS A 63 9.77 -7.44 -13.61
C LYS A 63 10.27 -6.47 -12.53
N PHE A 64 9.49 -6.28 -11.48
CA PHE A 64 9.96 -5.62 -10.26
C PHE A 64 10.94 -6.53 -9.51
N VAL A 65 12.08 -5.97 -9.11
CA VAL A 65 13.13 -6.71 -8.38
C VAL A 65 13.47 -6.10 -7.03
N GLU A 66 13.13 -4.83 -6.79
CA GLU A 66 13.29 -4.11 -5.50
C GLU A 66 12.13 -3.11 -5.32
N TYR A 67 11.81 -2.79 -4.05
CA TYR A 67 10.77 -1.84 -3.64
C TYR A 67 11.15 -1.13 -2.33
#